data_AF-A0A5C1A5I6-F1
#
_entry.id   AF-A0A5C1A5I6-F1
#
_cell.length_a   1.000
_cell.length_b   1.000
_cell.length_c   1.000
_cell.angle_alpha   90.00
_cell.angle_beta   90.00
_cell.angle_gamma   90.00
#
_symmetry.space_group_name_H-M   'P 1'
#
loop_
_entity.id
_entity.type
_entity.pdbx_description
1 polymer ?
#
loop_
_entity_poly.entity_id
_entity_poly.type
_entity_poly.pdbx_seq_one_letter_code
_entity_poly.pdbx_strand_id
1 'polypeptide(L)'
;MLKARSSIEELSIAIDGRRDIPLQSFDCIRLHHLIGREQEKIRADSDSPAKGGNRTKRILLHHPNADRAFWNDIANASHLGQQIHAGTKPSEAPSDDSHTLLGTTMPKAAARTVVTYARDPKVVVWVIAQAQGICEFCGSSAPFHRSDGTPYLEVHHVRPLAAGGSDTTTNTVAVCPNCHRRFHHAANPDELITEAIQQVDRLIDER
;
A
#
# COMPACT_ATOMS: atom_id res chain seq x y z
N MET A 1 10.40 -31.49 -39.55
CA MET A 1 8.92 -31.38 -39.64
C MET A 1 8.43 -30.55 -38.47
N LEU A 2 7.98 -29.32 -38.69
CA LEU A 2 7.27 -28.56 -37.65
C LEU A 2 5.91 -29.22 -37.43
N LYS A 3 5.67 -29.79 -36.24
CA LYS A 3 4.32 -30.22 -35.83
C LYS A 3 3.39 -29.01 -35.94
N ALA A 4 2.21 -29.23 -36.51
CA ALA A 4 1.17 -28.21 -36.67
C ALA A 4 0.98 -27.43 -35.37
N ARG A 5 0.88 -26.09 -35.44
CA ARG A 5 0.59 -25.24 -34.28
C ARG A 5 -0.80 -25.64 -33.75
N SER A 6 -0.82 -26.40 -32.67
CA SER A 6 -2.01 -26.63 -31.84
C SER A 6 -2.64 -25.28 -31.50
N SER A 7 -3.97 -25.19 -31.49
CA SER A 7 -4.65 -23.95 -31.13
C SER A 7 -4.30 -23.54 -29.69
N ILE A 8 -4.37 -22.24 -29.35
CA ILE A 8 -4.12 -21.75 -27.99
C ILE A 8 -5.02 -22.49 -26.98
N GLU A 9 -6.23 -22.87 -27.40
CA GLU A 9 -7.19 -23.62 -26.59
C GLU A 9 -6.75 -25.05 -26.29
N GLU A 10 -6.07 -25.72 -27.23
CA GLU A 10 -5.55 -27.09 -27.07
C GLU A 10 -4.36 -27.16 -26.09
N LEU A 11 -3.64 -26.05 -25.89
CA LEU A 11 -2.48 -25.95 -25.01
C LEU A 11 -2.77 -25.21 -23.69
N SER A 12 -4.03 -24.83 -23.47
CA SER A 12 -4.44 -24.10 -22.27
C SER A 12 -4.56 -25.00 -21.03
N ILE A 13 -4.01 -24.54 -19.91
CA ILE A 13 -4.21 -25.20 -18.61
C ILE A 13 -5.53 -24.75 -17.99
N ALA A 14 -6.21 -25.66 -17.29
CA ALA A 14 -7.41 -25.36 -16.53
C ALA A 14 -7.12 -25.37 -15.03
N ILE A 15 -7.48 -24.30 -14.34
CA ILE A 15 -7.42 -24.20 -12.88
C ILE A 15 -8.84 -24.30 -12.36
N ASP A 16 -9.10 -25.25 -11.46
CA ASP A 16 -10.44 -25.56 -10.93
C ASP A 16 -11.49 -25.76 -12.05
N GLY A 17 -11.08 -26.37 -13.18
CA GLY A 17 -11.93 -26.65 -14.33
C GLY A 17 -12.20 -25.46 -15.26
N ARG A 18 -11.59 -24.28 -15.00
CA ARG A 18 -11.73 -23.08 -15.83
C ARG A 18 -10.42 -22.75 -16.54
N ARG A 19 -10.52 -22.29 -17.79
CA ARG A 19 -9.37 -21.79 -18.58
C ARG A 19 -9.24 -20.28 -18.49
N ASP A 20 -10.38 -19.58 -18.41
CA ASP A 20 -10.44 -18.17 -18.11
C ASP A 20 -10.46 -17.97 -16.59
N ILE A 21 -9.35 -17.47 -16.05
CA ILE A 21 -9.14 -17.37 -14.61
C ILE A 21 -9.48 -15.95 -14.13
N PRO A 22 -10.55 -15.77 -13.34
CA PRO A 22 -10.82 -14.48 -12.72
C PRO A 22 -9.80 -14.21 -11.61
N LEU A 23 -8.88 -13.27 -11.86
CA LEU A 23 -7.78 -12.97 -10.94
C LEU A 23 -8.25 -12.49 -9.56
N GLN A 24 -9.45 -11.90 -9.47
CA GLN A 24 -10.03 -11.41 -8.21
C GLN A 24 -10.40 -12.53 -7.23
N SER A 25 -10.52 -13.77 -7.69
CA SER A 25 -10.93 -14.91 -6.87
C SER A 25 -9.76 -15.66 -6.23
N PHE A 26 -8.52 -15.24 -6.46
CA PHE A 26 -7.33 -15.94 -5.98
C PHE A 26 -6.31 -14.98 -5.34
N ASP A 27 -5.75 -15.43 -4.21
CA ASP A 27 -4.48 -14.93 -3.71
C ASP A 27 -3.35 -15.27 -4.72
N CYS A 28 -2.38 -14.37 -4.91
CA CYS A 28 -1.31 -14.51 -5.89
C CYS A 28 -0.42 -15.75 -5.66
N ILE A 29 -0.09 -16.05 -4.40
CA ILE A 29 0.71 -17.23 -4.01
C ILE A 29 -0.11 -18.50 -4.28
N ARG A 30 -1.40 -18.47 -3.93
CA ARG A 30 -2.30 -19.60 -4.18
C ARG A 30 -2.44 -19.88 -5.68
N LEU A 31 -2.66 -18.85 -6.49
CA LEU A 31 -2.77 -18.99 -7.95
C LEU A 31 -1.47 -19.51 -8.56
N HIS A 32 -0.31 -19.00 -8.12
CA HIS A 32 1.00 -19.46 -8.56
C HIS A 32 1.20 -20.97 -8.29
N HIS A 33 0.86 -21.44 -7.08
CA HIS A 33 0.95 -22.86 -6.75
C HIS A 33 0.00 -23.72 -7.59
N LEU A 34 -1.22 -23.25 -7.88
CA LEU A 34 -2.17 -23.97 -8.73
C LEU A 34 -1.66 -24.08 -10.17
N ILE A 35 -1.12 -23.00 -10.73
CA ILE A 35 -0.47 -23.00 -12.05
C ILE A 35 0.67 -24.03 -12.07
N GLY A 36 1.54 -24.03 -11.05
CA GLY A 36 2.65 -24.97 -10.95
C GLY A 36 2.20 -26.45 -10.92
N ARG A 37 1.10 -26.76 -10.24
CA ARG A 37 0.51 -28.11 -10.22
C ARG A 37 -0.04 -28.55 -11.57
N GLU A 38 -0.60 -27.64 -12.35
CA GLU A 38 -1.06 -27.96 -13.71
C GLU A 38 0.12 -28.14 -14.67
N GLN A 39 1.18 -27.34 -14.54
CA GLN A 39 2.41 -27.53 -15.31
C GLN A 39 3.08 -28.88 -15.06
N GLU A 40 3.02 -29.39 -13.82
CA GLU A 40 3.53 -30.72 -13.46
C GLU A 40 2.89 -31.84 -14.29
N LYS A 41 1.60 -31.69 -14.61
CA LYS A 41 0.83 -32.69 -15.37
C LYS A 41 1.16 -32.67 -16.87
N ILE A 42 1.70 -31.57 -17.39
CA ILE A 42 2.07 -31.44 -18.80
C ILE A 42 3.41 -32.15 -19.06
N ARG A 43 3.34 -33.31 -19.71
CA ARG A 43 4.51 -34.12 -20.08
C ARG A 43 4.84 -33.97 -21.56
N ALA A 44 6.12 -34.11 -21.90
CA ALA A 44 6.55 -34.16 -23.29
C ALA A 44 6.17 -35.49 -23.96
N ASP A 45 6.18 -36.59 -23.19
CA ASP A 45 5.79 -37.94 -23.61
C ASP A 45 4.83 -38.58 -22.58
N SER A 46 3.78 -39.25 -23.08
CA SER A 46 2.67 -39.79 -22.28
C SER A 46 3.01 -41.03 -21.45
N ASP A 47 4.10 -41.74 -21.76
CA ASP A 47 4.27 -43.15 -21.38
C ASP A 47 5.20 -43.40 -20.17
N SER A 48 5.70 -42.37 -19.49
CA SER A 48 6.60 -42.54 -18.33
C SER A 48 5.86 -42.55 -16.97
N PRO A 49 6.22 -43.43 -16.01
CA PRO A 49 5.53 -43.53 -14.72
C PRO A 49 5.74 -42.28 -13.84
N ALA A 50 4.74 -41.97 -13.02
CA ALA A 50 4.60 -40.72 -12.28
C ALA A 50 5.67 -40.51 -11.20
N LYS A 51 6.72 -39.75 -11.52
CA LYS A 51 7.54 -39.06 -10.53
C LYS A 51 7.70 -37.59 -10.95
N GLY A 52 7.07 -36.70 -10.18
CA GLY A 52 7.21 -35.24 -10.15
C GLY A 52 7.64 -34.53 -11.44
N GLY A 53 6.69 -33.92 -12.15
CA GLY A 53 6.97 -33.06 -13.32
C GLY A 53 7.44 -31.65 -12.95
N ASN A 54 8.15 -31.00 -13.89
CA ASN A 54 8.64 -29.63 -13.72
C ASN A 54 7.46 -28.62 -13.59
N ARG A 55 7.46 -27.83 -12.49
CA ARG A 55 6.44 -26.82 -12.15
C ARG A 55 6.78 -25.40 -12.62
N THR A 56 7.91 -25.20 -13.31
CA THR A 56 8.43 -23.91 -13.80
C THR A 56 8.66 -23.90 -15.31
N LYS A 57 7.81 -24.64 -16.05
CA LYS A 57 7.83 -24.66 -17.52
C LYS A 57 7.52 -23.27 -18.07
N ARG A 58 8.00 -22.99 -19.28
CA ARG A 58 7.64 -21.77 -20.00
C ARG A 58 6.15 -21.78 -20.31
N ILE A 59 5.43 -20.80 -19.80
CA ILE A 59 4.01 -20.58 -20.06
C ILE A 59 3.81 -19.27 -20.83
N LEU A 60 2.71 -19.21 -21.58
CA LEU A 60 2.22 -17.98 -22.18
C LEU A 60 0.98 -17.55 -21.39
N LEU A 61 1.01 -16.33 -20.85
CA LEU A 61 -0.20 -15.68 -20.35
C LEU A 61 -0.85 -14.93 -21.50
N HIS A 62 -2.14 -15.17 -21.70
CA HIS A 62 -2.92 -14.54 -22.77
C HIS A 62 -4.11 -13.81 -22.15
N HIS A 63 -4.37 -12.61 -22.66
CA HIS A 63 -5.57 -11.85 -22.34
C HIS A 63 -6.07 -11.24 -23.66
N PRO A 64 -7.34 -11.43 -24.03
CA PRO A 64 -7.84 -11.13 -25.38
C PRO A 64 -7.73 -9.65 -25.75
N ASN A 65 -7.77 -8.77 -24.76
CA ASN A 65 -7.69 -7.32 -24.95
C ASN A 65 -6.35 -6.72 -24.54
N ALA A 66 -5.33 -7.55 -24.27
CA ALA A 66 -4.01 -7.09 -23.85
C ALA A 66 -3.06 -6.99 -25.04
N ASP A 67 -2.45 -5.82 -25.21
CA ASP A 67 -1.43 -5.58 -26.23
C ASP A 67 0.00 -5.64 -25.64
N ARG A 68 1.00 -5.41 -26.49
CA ARG A 68 2.41 -5.43 -26.06
C ARG A 68 2.72 -4.34 -25.02
N ALA A 69 2.06 -3.19 -25.09
CA ALA A 69 2.28 -2.10 -24.14
C ALA A 69 1.79 -2.51 -22.75
N PHE A 70 0.58 -3.06 -22.65
CA PHE A 70 0.02 -3.61 -21.42
C PHE A 70 0.95 -4.66 -20.76
N TRP A 71 1.48 -5.61 -21.53
CA TRP A 71 2.38 -6.63 -20.99
C TRP A 71 3.74 -6.06 -20.54
N ASN A 72 4.27 -5.08 -21.29
CA ASN A 72 5.47 -4.36 -20.86
C ASN A 72 5.23 -3.61 -19.55
N ASP A 73 4.03 -3.07 -19.35
CA ASP A 73 3.71 -2.35 -18.10
C ASP A 73 3.62 -3.28 -16.89
N ILE A 74 3.05 -4.47 -17.06
CA ILE A 74 3.05 -5.50 -16.01
C ILE A 74 4.48 -5.95 -15.69
N ALA A 75 5.29 -6.23 -16.72
CA ALA A 75 6.64 -6.74 -16.54
C ALA A 75 7.58 -5.73 -15.86
N ASN A 76 7.41 -4.44 -16.16
CA ASN A 76 8.23 -3.36 -15.62
C ASN A 76 7.65 -2.74 -14.34
N ALA A 77 6.55 -3.27 -13.81
CA ALA A 77 5.84 -2.71 -12.66
C ALA A 77 5.43 -1.23 -12.85
N SER A 78 5.27 -0.74 -14.09
CA SER A 78 4.99 0.68 -14.38
C SER A 78 3.67 1.14 -13.76
N HIS A 79 2.72 0.22 -13.56
CA HIS A 79 1.39 0.51 -13.00
C HIS A 79 1.34 0.48 -11.46
N LEU A 80 2.40 0.03 -10.76
CA LEU A 80 2.49 0.13 -9.30
C LEU A 80 2.65 1.58 -8.80
N GLY A 81 2.76 2.55 -9.72
CA GLY A 81 2.78 3.99 -9.42
C GLY A 81 1.45 4.63 -8.98
N GLN A 82 0.37 3.86 -8.82
CA GLN A 82 -0.93 4.38 -8.33
C GLN A 82 -1.29 3.97 -6.90
N GLN A 83 -0.42 3.25 -6.18
CA GLN A 83 -0.50 3.23 -4.73
C GLN A 83 0.13 4.52 -4.19
N ILE A 84 -0.75 5.48 -3.90
CA ILE A 84 -0.71 6.49 -2.83
C ILE A 84 0.66 6.56 -2.13
N HIS A 85 1.27 7.75 -2.12
CA HIS A 85 2.37 8.13 -1.22
C HIS A 85 2.01 7.89 0.27
N ALA A 86 1.96 6.65 0.73
CA ALA A 86 2.62 6.28 1.96
C ALA A 86 4.11 6.20 1.58
N GLY A 87 4.99 6.89 2.32
CA GLY A 87 6.41 6.96 1.99
C GLY A 87 6.92 5.60 1.53
N THR A 88 7.68 5.57 0.44
CA THR A 88 8.35 4.37 -0.07
C THR A 88 8.90 3.64 1.16
N LYS A 89 8.32 2.50 1.54
CA LYS A 89 8.96 1.63 2.52
C LYS A 89 10.38 1.46 1.97
N PRO A 90 11.44 1.72 2.74
CA PRO A 90 12.77 1.37 2.28
C PRO A 90 12.66 -0.10 1.87
N SER A 91 12.69 -0.38 0.57
CA SER A 91 12.94 -1.72 0.10
C SER A 91 14.25 -2.11 0.76
N GLU A 92 14.31 -3.35 1.25
CA GLU A 92 15.51 -3.94 1.84
C GLU A 92 16.76 -3.37 1.17
N ALA A 93 17.71 -2.90 2.00
CA ALA A 93 18.94 -2.28 1.51
C ALA A 93 19.51 -3.15 0.37
N PRO A 94 19.92 -2.55 -0.76
CA PRO A 94 20.42 -3.32 -1.89
C PRO A 94 21.52 -4.27 -1.39
N SER A 95 21.33 -5.57 -1.59
CA SER A 95 22.31 -6.60 -1.24
C SER A 95 23.51 -6.65 -2.19
N ASP A 96 23.61 -5.67 -3.10
CA ASP A 96 24.64 -5.56 -4.12
C ASP A 96 25.49 -4.31 -3.86
N ASP A 97 26.73 -4.55 -3.43
CA ASP A 97 27.74 -3.55 -3.06
C ASP A 97 28.27 -2.72 -4.25
N SER A 98 27.76 -2.89 -5.48
CA SER A 98 28.36 -2.29 -6.68
C SER A 98 27.63 -1.08 -7.29
N HIS A 99 26.65 -0.49 -6.61
CA HIS A 99 26.01 0.74 -7.10
C HIS A 99 26.48 1.99 -6.35
N THR A 100 27.25 2.84 -7.03
CA THR A 100 27.58 4.20 -6.56
C THR A 100 26.31 4.99 -6.29
N LEU A 101 26.02 5.25 -5.01
CA LEU A 101 24.87 6.05 -4.53
C LEU A 101 25.10 7.57 -4.73
N LEU A 102 25.36 7.99 -5.98
CA LEU A 102 25.67 9.39 -6.28
C LEU A 102 24.44 10.30 -6.29
N GLY A 103 23.22 9.73 -6.35
CA GLY A 103 21.98 10.48 -6.39
C GLY A 103 21.83 11.31 -7.67
N THR A 104 21.06 12.39 -7.62
CA THR A 104 20.88 13.34 -8.74
C THR A 104 21.11 14.76 -8.23
N THR A 105 22.06 15.48 -8.81
CA THR A 105 22.39 16.87 -8.41
C THR A 105 21.35 17.88 -8.89
N MET A 106 20.59 17.55 -9.92
CA MET A 106 19.53 18.39 -10.49
C MET A 106 18.22 17.59 -10.65
N PRO A 107 17.42 17.44 -9.58
CA PRO A 107 16.15 16.74 -9.66
C PRO A 107 15.17 17.47 -10.58
N LYS A 108 14.44 16.71 -11.41
CA LYS A 108 13.39 17.28 -12.27
C LYS A 108 12.13 17.55 -11.46
N ALA A 109 11.54 18.73 -11.63
CA ALA A 109 10.24 19.05 -11.06
C ALA A 109 9.12 18.39 -11.87
N ALA A 110 8.08 17.92 -11.17
CA ALA A 110 6.85 17.41 -11.78
C ALA A 110 5.65 18.10 -11.11
N ALA A 111 4.66 18.49 -11.92
CA ALA A 111 3.42 19.04 -11.42
C ALA A 111 2.51 17.92 -10.92
N ARG A 112 1.80 18.16 -9.80
CA ARG A 112 0.78 17.24 -9.26
C ARG A 112 -0.47 18.01 -8.83
N THR A 113 -1.63 17.41 -9.06
CA THR A 113 -2.91 17.88 -8.51
C THR A 113 -3.22 17.09 -7.26
N VAL A 114 -3.60 17.77 -6.17
CA VAL A 114 -3.99 17.14 -4.90
C VAL A 114 -5.33 17.68 -4.45
N VAL A 115 -6.14 16.80 -3.85
CA VAL A 115 -7.38 17.20 -3.18
C VAL A 115 -7.04 17.51 -1.73
N THR A 116 -7.47 18.68 -1.26
CA THR A 116 -7.28 19.13 0.13
C THR A 116 -8.60 19.62 0.69
N TYR A 117 -8.79 19.41 1.99
CA TYR A 117 -9.95 19.91 2.72
C TYR A 117 -9.58 21.22 3.41
N ALA A 118 -10.43 22.24 3.27
CA ALA A 118 -10.31 23.46 4.06
C ALA A 118 -10.58 23.13 5.53
N ARG A 119 -9.71 23.60 6.43
CA ARG A 119 -9.81 23.37 7.88
C ARG A 119 -10.19 24.66 8.59
N ASP A 120 -11.04 24.58 9.60
CA ASP A 120 -11.40 25.71 10.45
C ASP A 120 -10.22 26.05 11.39
N PRO A 121 -9.59 27.23 11.22
CA PRO A 121 -8.48 27.64 12.08
C PRO A 121 -8.88 27.77 13.55
N LYS A 122 -10.16 27.99 13.87
CA LYS A 122 -10.63 28.08 15.26
C LYS A 122 -10.53 26.75 15.99
N VAL A 123 -10.83 25.64 15.31
CA VAL A 123 -10.68 24.29 15.85
C VAL A 123 -9.21 24.04 16.18
N VAL A 124 -8.32 24.36 15.23
CA VAL A 124 -6.87 24.18 15.41
C VAL A 124 -6.34 24.97 16.61
N VAL A 125 -6.65 26.28 16.68
CA VAL A 125 -6.20 27.15 17.77
C VAL A 125 -6.72 26.67 19.11
N TRP A 126 -8.01 26.30 19.18
CA TRP A 126 -8.62 25.83 20.41
C TRP A 126 -7.98 24.53 20.92
N VAL A 127 -7.80 23.53 20.05
CA VAL A 127 -7.22 22.22 20.41
C VAL A 127 -5.78 22.38 20.90
N ILE A 128 -4.96 23.19 20.22
CA ILE A 128 -3.58 23.47 20.65
C ILE A 128 -3.55 24.18 22.00
N ALA A 129 -4.47 25.13 22.23
CA ALA A 129 -4.54 25.85 23.50
C ALA A 129 -4.97 24.94 24.67
N GLN A 130 -5.94 24.03 24.44
CA GLN A 130 -6.36 23.05 25.46
C GLN A 130 -5.25 22.09 25.85
N ALA A 131 -4.41 21.69 24.89
CA ALA A 131 -3.31 20.76 25.13
C ALA A 131 -2.19 21.32 26.03
N GLN A 132 -2.11 22.65 26.22
CA GLN A 132 -1.13 23.31 27.09
C GLN A 132 0.34 22.90 26.83
N GLY A 133 0.66 22.60 25.56
CA GLY A 133 1.99 22.15 25.18
C GLY A 133 2.33 20.70 25.56
N ILE A 134 1.35 19.91 25.98
CA ILE A 134 1.47 18.48 26.25
C ILE A 134 0.72 17.70 25.15
N CYS A 135 1.35 16.65 24.62
CA CYS A 135 0.70 15.73 23.69
C CYS A 135 -0.46 15.02 24.39
N GLU A 136 -1.68 15.16 23.87
CA GLU A 136 -2.89 14.60 24.48
C GLU A 136 -2.99 13.07 24.36
N PHE A 137 -2.12 12.45 23.56
CA PHE A 137 -2.08 10.99 23.38
C PHE A 137 -0.97 10.30 24.17
N CYS A 138 0.25 10.87 24.23
CA CYS A 138 1.36 10.22 24.95
C CYS A 138 1.76 10.92 26.25
N GLY A 139 1.08 12.02 26.61
CA GLY A 139 1.35 12.80 27.82
C GLY A 139 2.72 13.49 27.86
N SER A 140 3.51 13.42 26.80
CA SER A 140 4.83 14.06 26.75
C SER A 140 4.72 15.53 26.35
N SER A 141 5.59 16.37 26.89
CA SER A 141 5.72 17.77 26.46
C SER A 141 6.07 17.88 24.97
N ALA A 142 5.69 19.00 24.36
CA ALA A 142 6.06 19.34 22.99
C ALA A 142 7.59 19.23 22.80
N PRO A 143 8.04 18.64 21.68
CA PRO A 143 9.47 18.34 21.47
C PRO A 143 10.35 19.61 21.33
N PHE A 144 9.75 20.73 20.93
CA PHE A 144 10.43 22.01 20.79
C PHE A 144 9.40 23.16 20.77
N HIS A 145 9.89 24.40 20.79
CA HIS A 145 9.08 25.60 20.64
C HIS A 145 9.27 26.21 19.24
N ARG A 146 8.20 26.79 18.69
CA ARG A 146 8.24 27.59 17.46
C ARG A 146 9.08 28.86 17.68
N SER A 147 9.40 29.55 16.59
CA SER A 147 10.13 30.83 16.63
C SER A 147 9.43 31.92 17.46
N ASP A 148 8.11 31.83 17.62
CA ASP A 148 7.30 32.72 18.47
C ASP A 148 7.25 32.29 19.95
N GLY A 149 7.99 31.24 20.32
CA GLY A 149 8.03 30.69 21.68
C GLY A 149 6.89 29.75 22.03
N THR A 150 5.94 29.47 21.13
CA THR A 150 4.83 28.54 21.42
C THR A 150 5.24 27.07 21.30
N PRO A 151 4.73 26.15 22.15
CA PRO A 151 5.04 24.73 22.05
C PRO A 151 4.55 24.13 20.72
N TYR A 152 5.39 23.31 20.08
CA TYR A 152 5.06 22.68 18.80
C TYR A 152 4.29 21.37 18.98
N LEU A 153 3.00 21.40 18.65
CA LEU A 153 2.13 20.24 18.50
C LEU A 153 1.40 20.33 17.15
N GLU A 154 0.93 19.19 16.66
CA GLU A 154 0.18 19.04 15.41
C GLU A 154 -1.25 18.60 15.75
N VAL A 155 -2.25 19.15 15.04
CA VAL A 155 -3.65 18.71 15.19
C VAL A 155 -3.93 17.57 14.23
N HIS A 156 -4.43 16.48 14.78
CA HIS A 156 -4.82 15.28 14.04
C HIS A 156 -6.33 15.04 14.14
N HIS A 157 -6.97 14.71 13.02
CA HIS A 157 -8.35 14.25 12.99
C HIS A 157 -8.42 12.75 13.24
N VAL A 158 -9.04 12.33 14.34
CA VAL A 158 -9.10 10.93 14.81
C VAL A 158 -9.84 10.05 13.80
N ARG A 159 -11.00 10.49 13.32
CA ARG A 159 -11.58 10.04 12.04
C ARG A 159 -11.06 10.98 10.94
N PRO A 160 -10.26 10.49 9.97
CA PRO A 160 -9.72 11.35 8.91
C PRO A 160 -10.82 12.04 8.09
N LEU A 161 -10.59 13.29 7.68
CA LEU A 161 -11.52 14.04 6.81
C LEU A 161 -11.80 13.30 5.49
N ALA A 162 -10.79 12.64 4.92
CA ALA A 162 -10.94 11.82 3.71
C ALA A 162 -11.84 10.59 3.90
N ALA A 163 -12.03 10.15 5.15
CA ALA A 163 -12.95 9.07 5.54
C ALA A 163 -14.29 9.62 6.07
N GLY A 164 -14.57 10.92 5.86
CA GLY A 164 -15.82 11.56 6.28
C GLY A 164 -15.87 12.02 7.74
N GLY A 165 -14.73 12.11 8.43
CA GLY A 165 -14.68 12.68 9.78
C GLY A 165 -14.97 14.18 9.78
N SER A 166 -15.51 14.68 10.89
CA SER A 166 -15.87 16.08 11.05
C SER A 166 -14.65 16.95 11.39
N ASP A 167 -14.67 18.22 10.99
CA ASP A 167 -13.66 19.20 11.40
C ASP A 167 -14.10 19.92 12.68
N THR A 168 -14.10 19.19 13.79
CA THR A 168 -14.62 19.65 15.09
C THR A 168 -13.66 19.33 16.22
N THR A 169 -13.82 20.01 17.36
CA THR A 169 -13.01 19.76 18.56
C THR A 169 -13.20 18.36 19.15
N THR A 170 -14.33 17.71 18.85
CA THR A 170 -14.66 16.33 19.28
C THR A 170 -14.08 15.25 18.37
N ASN A 171 -13.50 15.61 17.22
CA ASN A 171 -12.80 14.69 16.33
C ASN A 171 -11.31 15.04 16.19
N THR A 172 -10.80 16.01 16.95
CA THR A 172 -9.43 16.49 16.81
C THR A 172 -8.62 16.41 18.09
N VAL A 173 -7.37 15.99 17.96
CA VAL A 173 -6.42 15.78 19.06
C VAL A 173 -5.09 16.48 18.77
N ALA A 174 -4.52 17.14 19.77
CA ALA A 174 -3.20 17.76 19.70
C ALA A 174 -2.12 16.74 20.06
N VAL A 175 -1.22 16.46 19.13
CA VAL A 175 -0.23 15.39 19.24
C VAL A 175 1.17 15.85 18.89
N CYS A 176 2.18 15.21 19.47
CA CYS A 176 3.56 15.41 19.03
C CYS A 176 3.77 14.80 17.63
N PRO A 177 4.83 15.20 16.89
CA PRO A 177 5.10 14.69 15.54
C PRO A 177 5.18 13.16 15.46
N ASN A 178 5.75 12.53 16.50
CA ASN A 178 5.87 11.07 16.55
C ASN A 178 4.51 10.39 16.67
N CYS A 179 3.64 10.89 17.55
CA CYS A 179 2.29 10.34 17.71
C CYS A 179 1.44 10.61 16.47
N HIS A 180 1.56 11.80 15.88
CA HIS A 180 0.86 12.13 14.63
C HIS A 180 1.20 11.13 13.50
N ARG A 181 2.49 10.79 13.34
CA ARG A 181 2.92 9.78 12.37
C ARG A 181 2.47 8.37 12.74
N ARG A 182 2.41 8.02 14.03
CA ARG A 182 1.86 6.73 14.49
C ARG A 182 0.40 6.55 14.06
N PHE A 183 -0.45 7.57 14.21
CA PHE A 183 -1.83 7.50 13.72
C PHE A 183 -1.93 7.24 12.20
N HIS A 184 -0.99 7.75 11.41
CA HIS A 184 -0.98 7.56 9.96
C HIS A 184 -0.38 6.24 9.48
N HIS A 185 0.57 5.66 10.23
CA HIS A 185 1.47 4.63 9.69
C HIS A 185 1.63 3.38 10.57
N ALA A 186 1.12 3.37 11.80
CA ALA A 186 1.15 2.17 12.63
C ALA A 186 0.35 1.03 11.99
N ALA A 187 0.70 -0.21 12.32
CA ALA A 187 0.02 -1.40 11.78
C ALA A 187 -1.47 -1.46 12.19
N ASN A 188 -1.80 -0.95 13.38
CA ASN A 188 -3.14 -0.99 13.96
C ASN A 188 -3.64 0.43 14.30
N PRO A 189 -4.03 1.25 13.30
CA PRO A 189 -4.51 2.61 13.55
C PRO A 189 -5.82 2.64 14.34
N ASP A 190 -6.67 1.61 14.21
CA ASP A 190 -7.96 1.53 14.93
C ASP A 190 -7.79 1.36 16.44
N GLU A 191 -6.74 0.66 16.88
CA GLU A 191 -6.39 0.55 18.31
C GLU A 191 -5.98 1.91 18.87
N LEU A 192 -5.17 2.68 18.12
CA LEU A 192 -4.75 4.02 18.51
C LEU A 192 -5.93 4.99 18.57
N ILE A 193 -6.86 4.91 17.62
CA ILE A 193 -8.10 5.70 17.63
C ILE A 193 -8.92 5.40 18.88
N THR A 194 -9.12 4.11 19.17
CA THR A 194 -9.89 3.67 20.34
C THR A 194 -9.22 4.14 21.64
N GLU A 195 -7.90 4.03 21.74
CA GLU A 195 -7.11 4.52 22.87
C GLU A 195 -7.22 6.05 23.03
N ALA A 196 -7.14 6.81 21.94
CA ALA A 196 -7.28 8.26 21.98
C ALA A 196 -8.65 8.69 22.51
N ILE A 197 -9.73 8.05 22.02
CA ILE A 197 -11.11 8.32 22.48
C ILE A 197 -11.26 8.03 23.98
N GLN A 198 -10.58 7.01 24.50
CA GLN A 198 -10.61 6.67 25.93
C GLN A 198 -9.81 7.65 26.81
N GLN A 199 -8.73 8.23 26.29
CA GLN A 199 -7.84 9.11 27.06
C GLN A 199 -8.29 10.57 27.06
N VAL A 200 -9.03 10.99 26.04
CA VAL A 200 -9.39 12.39 25.82
C VAL A 200 -10.91 12.52 25.81
N ASP A 201 -11.47 12.88 26.97
CA ASP A 201 -12.91 12.88 27.26
C ASP A 201 -13.81 13.60 26.23
N ARG A 202 -13.28 14.61 25.54
CA ARG A 202 -14.06 15.36 24.54
C ARG A 202 -14.21 14.61 23.21
N LEU A 203 -13.41 13.57 22.95
CA LEU A 203 -13.42 12.87 21.69
C LEU A 203 -14.65 11.97 21.59
N ILE A 204 -15.27 11.94 20.41
CA ILE A 204 -16.44 11.10 20.12
C ILE A 204 -16.04 10.09 19.05
N ASP A 205 -16.51 8.85 19.21
CA ASP A 205 -16.36 7.83 18.17
C ASP A 205 -17.29 8.15 17.00
N GLU A 206 -16.70 8.66 15.91
CA GLU A 206 -17.43 8.99 14.71
C GLU A 206 -17.54 7.83 13.72
N ARG A 207 -16.95 6.65 13.95
CA ARG A 207 -16.77 5.58 12.96
C ARG A 207 -18.08 5.01 12.36
#